data_AF-A0A9E2UP24-F1
#
_entry.id   AF-A0A9E2UP24-F1
#
_cell.length_a   1.000
_cell.length_b   1.000
_cell.length_c   1.000
_cell.angle_alpha   90.00
_cell.angle_beta   90.00
_cell.angle_gamma   90.00
#
_symmetry.space_group_name_H-M   'P 1'
#
loop_
_entity.id
_entity.type
_entity.pdbx_description
1 polymer ?
#
loop_
_entity_poly.entity_id
_entity_poly.type
_entity_poly.pdbx_seq_one_letter_code
_entity_poly.pdbx_strand_id
1 'polypeptide(L)' 'MSTVDHIEALKAKHAILEQAIDEENLRPHPDDDAICSLKKRKLQIKDEIARLTASTRH' A
#
# COMPACT_ATOMS: atom_id res chain seq x y z
N MET A 1 6.42 0.49 -21.13
CA MET A 1 6.06 0.37 -19.70
C MET A 1 4.57 0.66 -19.64
N SER A 2 3.76 -0.40 -19.59
CA SER A 2 2.31 -0.29 -19.64
C SER A 2 1.79 0.15 -18.27
N THR A 3 0.62 0.78 -18.22
CA THR A 3 -0.04 1.15 -16.95
C THR A 3 -0.24 -0.06 -16.02
N VAL A 4 -0.38 -1.24 -16.61
CA VAL A 4 -0.43 -2.55 -15.92
C VAL A 4 0.82 -2.82 -15.10
N ASP A 5 2.02 -2.63 -15.66
CA ASP A 5 3.30 -2.83 -14.94
C ASP A 5 3.40 -1.89 -13.73
N HIS A 6 2.91 -0.65 -13.88
CA HIS A 6 2.93 0.34 -12.80
C HIS A 6 1.97 -0.05 -11.67
N ILE A 7 0.78 -0.56 -12.01
CA ILE A 7 -0.19 -1.07 -11.03
C ILE A 7 0.36 -2.29 -10.28
N GLU A 8 1.03 -3.21 -10.97
CA GLU A 8 1.67 -4.38 -10.33
C GLU A 8 2.78 -3.96 -9.36
N ALA A 9 3.63 -3.01 -9.75
CA ALA A 9 4.64 -2.46 -8.86
C ALA A 9 4.04 -1.78 -7.61
N LEU A 10 2.93 -1.04 -7.78
CA LEU A 10 2.20 -0.44 -6.66
C LEU A 10 1.55 -1.50 -5.76
N LYS A 11 0.96 -2.55 -6.34
CA LYS A 11 0.42 -3.68 -5.57
C LYS A 11 1.50 -4.40 -4.76
N ALA A 12 2.68 -4.61 -5.34
CA ALA A 12 3.81 -5.19 -4.62
C ALA A 12 4.23 -4.31 -3.42
N LYS A 13 4.33 -2.99 -3.61
CA LYS A 13 4.60 -2.04 -2.51
C LYS A 13 3.50 -2.07 -1.44
N HIS A 14 2.23 -2.17 -1.84
CA HIS A 14 1.11 -2.29 -0.92
C HIS A 14 1.22 -3.55 -0.05
N ALA A 15 1.56 -4.69 -0.65
CA ALA A 15 1.73 -5.95 0.09
C ALA A 15 2.87 -5.88 1.11
N ILE A 16 3.99 -5.23 0.77
CA ILE A 16 5.11 -5.01 1.69
C ILE A 16 4.68 -4.12 2.87
N LEU A 17 3.94 -3.04 2.60
CA LEU A 17 3.41 -2.18 3.65
C LEU A 17 2.42 -2.91 4.56
N GLU A 18 1.58 -3.79 4.01
CA GLU A 18 0.71 -4.64 4.83
C GLU A 18 1.50 -5.57 5.73
N GLN A 19 2.50 -6.28 5.21
CA GLN A 19 3.35 -7.14 6.03
C GLN A 19 4.03 -6.35 7.15
N ALA A 20 4.59 -5.18 6.85
CA ALA A 20 5.22 -4.34 7.87
C ALA A 20 4.22 -3.89 8.95
N ILE A 21 2.97 -3.60 8.59
CA ILE A 21 1.90 -3.27 9.56
C ILE A 21 1.58 -4.48 10.43
N ASP A 22 1.42 -5.65 9.82
CA ASP A 22 1.09 -6.88 10.55
C ASP A 22 2.23 -7.30 11.49
N GLU A 23 3.48 -7.20 11.04
CA GLU A 23 4.66 -7.47 11.87
C GLU A 23 4.76 -6.50 13.07
N GLU A 24 4.50 -5.20 12.85
CA GLU A 24 4.51 -4.21 13.94
C GLU A 24 3.34 -4.43 14.91
N ASN A 25 2.18 -4.85 14.41
CA ASN A 25 1.01 -5.12 15.23
C ASN A 25 1.11 -6.45 16.00
N LEU A 26 1.92 -7.39 15.52
CA LEU A 26 2.26 -8.64 16.20
C LEU A 26 3.33 -8.45 17.29
N ARG A 27 4.04 -7.31 17.30
CA ARG A 27 5.02 -7.03 18.35
C ARG A 27 4.33 -6.81 19.69
N PRO A 28 4.94 -7.25 20.79
CA PRO A 28 4.41 -7.02 22.14
C PRO A 28 4.35 -5.53 22.52
N HIS A 29 5.07 -4.66 21.81
CA HIS A 29 4.99 -3.22 21.94
C HIS A 29 4.79 -2.59 20.56
N PRO A 30 3.54 -2.45 20.09
CA PRO A 30 3.27 -1.85 18.79
C PRO A 30 3.49 -0.33 18.85
N ASP A 31 4.26 0.20 17.91
CA ASP A 31 4.35 1.64 17.68
C ASP A 31 3.14 2.13 16.88
N ASP A 32 2.10 2.59 17.59
CA ASP A 32 0.86 3.07 16.97
C ASP A 32 1.09 4.19 15.93
N ASP A 33 2.08 5.06 16.16
CA ASP A 33 2.43 6.15 15.24
C ASP A 33 3.04 5.61 13.93
N ALA A 34 3.89 4.57 14.04
CA ALA A 34 4.45 3.86 12.91
C ALA A 34 3.36 3.11 12.13
N ILE A 35 2.48 2.39 12.83
CA ILE A 35 1.33 1.69 12.25
C ILE A 35 0.41 2.67 11.53
N CYS A 36 0.11 3.83 12.14
CA CYS A 36 -0.72 4.86 11.54
C CYS A 36 -0.09 5.42 10.26
N SER A 37 1.21 5.71 10.29
CA SER A 37 1.98 6.17 9.13
C SER A 37 2.01 5.15 8.00
N LEU A 38 2.20 3.86 8.32
CA LEU A 38 2.18 2.76 7.36
C LEU A 38 0.78 2.57 6.76
N LYS A 39 -0.28 2.58 7.57
CA LYS A 39 -1.67 2.52 7.10
C LYS A 39 -2.01 3.69 6.18
N LYS A 40 -1.51 4.89 6.48
CA LYS A 40 -1.70 6.08 5.64
C LYS A 40 -1.00 5.95 4.29
N ARG A 41 0.25 5.46 4.26
CA ARG A 41 0.96 5.13 3.01
C ARG A 41 0.23 4.04 2.20
N LYS A 42 -0.23 2.99 2.87
CA LYS A 42 -1.03 1.92 2.25
C LYS A 42 -2.29 2.49 1.58
N LEU A 43 -3.00 3.39 2.27
CA LEU A 43 -4.19 4.05 1.73
C LEU A 43 -3.85 4.90 0.48
N GLN A 44 -2.75 5.67 0.52
CA GLN A 44 -2.30 6.46 -0.62
C GLN A 44 -2.00 5.60 -1.85
N ILE A 45 -1.30 4.48 -1.67
CA ILE A 45 -1.01 3.53 -2.76
C ILE A 45 -2.30 2.93 -3.31
N LYS A 46 -3.25 2.58 -2.44
CA LYS A 46 -4.55 2.05 -2.86
C LYS A 46 -5.33 3.07 -3.70
N ASP A 47 -5.35 4.34 -3.30
CA ASP A 47 -5.99 5.42 -4.06
C ASP A 47 -5.30 5.67 -5.40
N GLU A 48 -3.98 5.57 -5.44
CA GLU A 48 -3.20 5.71 -6.67
C GLU A 48 -3.48 4.55 -7.64
N ILE A 49 -3.51 3.30 -7.15
CA ILE A 49 -3.95 2.15 -7.93
C ILE A 49 -5.38 2.37 -8.43
N ALA A 50 -6.31 2.81 -7.59
CA ALA A 50 -7.69 3.06 -7.99
C ALA A 50 -7.78 4.11 -9.10
N ARG A 51 -7.04 5.22 -8.99
CA ARG A 51 -6.94 6.25 -10.03
C ARG A 51 -6.37 5.72 -11.34
N LEU A 52 -5.27 4.96 -11.29
CA LEU A 52 -4.64 4.39 -12.47
C LEU A 52 -5.51 3.33 -13.16
N THR A 53 -6.21 2.52 -12.35
CA THR A 53 -7.15 1.49 -12.83
C THR A 53 -8.37 2.14 -13.49
N ALA A 54 -8.90 3.21 -12.90
CA ALA A 54 -10.01 3.98 -13.48
C ALA A 54 -9.60 4.66 -14.81
N SER A 55 -8.39 5.22 -14.86
CA SER A 55 -7.85 5.89 -16.05
C SER A 55 -7.61 4.92 -17.22
N THR A 56 -7.16 3.69 -16.94
CA THR A 56 -6.91 2.65 -17.97
C THR A 56 -8.20 2.09 -18.58
N ARG A 57 -9.37 2.34 -18.00
CA ARG A 57 -10.66 1.75 -18.44
C ARG A 57 -11.46 2.66 -19.40
N HIS A 58 -10.86 3.74 -19.91
CA HIS A 58 -11.43 4.63 -20.92
C HIS A 58 -10.75 4.44 -22.27
#